data_AF-A0A937I2P3-F1
#
_entry.id   AF-A0A937I2P3-F1
#
_cell.length_a   1.000
_cell.length_b   1.000
_cell.length_c   1.000
_cell.angle_alpha   90.00
_cell.angle_beta   90.00
_cell.angle_gamma   90.00
#
_symmetry.space_group_name_H-M   'P 1'
#
loop_
_entity.id
_entity.type
_entity.pdbx_description
1 polymer ?
#
loop_
_entity_poly.entity_id
_entity_poly.type
_entity_poly.pdbx_seq_one_letter_code
_entity_poly.pdbx_strand_id
1 'polypeptide(L)' 'LPTVLAGLVPQPVIGVPVSVGYGVSQGGRTALEGMLASCAPGLAVVNIDNGYGAAMAALRILGTLA' A
#
# COMPACT_ATOMS: atom_id res chain seq x y z
N LEU A 1 -7.17 7.47 1.29
CA LEU A 1 -5.79 7.35 0.76
C LEU A 1 -4.92 6.69 1.82
N PRO A 2 -4.15 5.63 1.50
CA PRO A 2 -3.34 4.89 2.47
C PRO A 2 -2.35 5.78 3.25
N THR A 3 -1.86 6.83 2.60
CA THR A 3 -0.95 7.84 3.15
C THR A 3 -1.52 8.57 4.38
N VAL A 4 -2.80 8.93 4.35
CA VAL A 4 -3.46 9.58 5.49
C VAL A 4 -3.75 8.57 6.60
N LEU A 5 -4.22 7.37 6.23
CA LEU A 5 -4.53 6.33 7.21
C LEU A 5 -3.31 5.95 8.04
N ALA A 6 -2.13 5.81 7.41
CA ALA A 6 -0.89 5.50 8.10
C ALA A 6 -0.50 6.52 9.19
N GLY A 7 -0.95 7.77 9.10
CA GLY A 7 -0.73 8.78 10.15
C GLY A 7 -1.81 8.81 11.24
N LEU A 8 -2.95 8.16 11.03
CA LEU A 8 -4.11 8.19 11.93
C LEU A 8 -4.29 6.90 12.74
N VAL A 9 -3.71 5.79 12.28
CA VAL A 9 -3.81 4.50 12.97
C VAL A 9 -2.46 4.09 13.57
N PRO A 10 -2.44 3.47 14.76
CA PRO A 10 -1.21 2.93 15.35
C PRO A 10 -0.72 1.66 14.66
N GLN A 11 -1.56 0.97 13.89
CA GLN A 11 -1.23 -0.25 13.17
C GLN A 11 -0.46 0.04 11.86
N PRO A 12 0.40 -0.88 11.39
CA PRO A 12 0.99 -0.78 10.06
C PRO A 12 -0.08 -0.82 8.97
N VAL A 13 0.09 0.00 7.94
CA VAL A 13 -0.81 0.10 6.78
C VAL A 13 -0.10 -0.44 5.55
N ILE A 14 -0.75 -1.34 4.83
CA ILE A 14 -0.22 -1.89 3.57
C ILE A 14 -1.00 -1.29 2.41
N GLY A 15 -0.33 -0.46 1.60
CA GLY A 15 -0.89 0.16 0.41
C GLY A 15 -0.70 -0.74 -0.81
N VAL A 16 -1.80 -1.10 -1.47
CA VAL A 16 -1.79 -1.78 -2.77
C VAL A 16 -2.25 -0.78 -3.83
N PRO A 17 -1.33 -0.25 -4.67
CA PRO A 17 -1.72 0.55 -5.82
C PRO A 17 -2.52 -0.32 -6.79
N VAL A 18 -3.64 0.19 -7.32
CA VAL A 18 -4.45 -0.52 -8.31
C VAL A 18 -4.17 0.03 -9.71
N SER A 19 -4.09 -0.84 -10.72
CA SER A 19 -3.85 -0.42 -12.11
C SER A 19 -5.05 0.31 -12.72
N VAL A 20 -6.24 0.04 -12.20
CA VAL A 20 -7.50 0.63 -12.64
C VAL A 20 -7.80 1.94 -11.91
N GLY A 21 -8.33 2.90 -12.65
CA GLY A 21 -8.70 4.22 -12.13
C GLY A 21 -9.00 5.18 -13.26
N TYR A 22 -9.70 6.27 -12.95
CA TYR A 22 -10.10 7.26 -13.94
C TYR A 22 -9.01 8.31 -14.16
N GLY A 23 -8.99 8.91 -15.35
CA GLY A 23 -8.08 10.00 -15.69
C GLY A 23 -6.64 9.55 -15.83
N VAL A 24 -5.73 10.20 -15.09
CA VAL A 24 -4.28 10.06 -15.25
C VAL A 24 -3.67 8.83 -14.55
N SER A 25 -4.46 7.79 -14.22
CA SER A 25 -3.98 6.61 -13.47
C SER A 25 -2.70 5.97 -14.05
N GLN A 26 -2.53 6.02 -15.37
CA GLN A 26 -1.38 5.45 -16.10
C GLN A 26 -1.07 4.01 -15.69
N GLY A 27 -2.12 3.17 -15.61
CA GLY A 27 -1.97 1.77 -15.20
C GLY A 27 -1.53 1.61 -13.75
N GLY A 28 -1.91 2.54 -12.86
CA GLY A 28 -1.60 2.50 -11.42
C GLY A 28 -0.31 3.21 -11.03
N ARG A 29 0.45 3.77 -11.98
CA ARG A 29 1.70 4.51 -11.67
C ARG A 29 1.45 5.73 -10.81
N THR A 30 0.37 6.47 -11.06
CA THR A 30 0.02 7.64 -10.25
C THR A 30 -0.33 7.25 -8.81
N ALA A 31 -1.01 6.11 -8.62
CA ALA A 31 -1.31 5.59 -7.29
C ALA A 31 -0.02 5.13 -6.58
N LEU A 32 0.86 4.42 -7.29
CA LEU A 32 2.15 3.95 -6.77
C LEU A 32 3.05 5.11 -6.33
N GLU A 33 3.28 6.06 -7.23
CA GLU A 33 4.14 7.23 -6.97
C GLU A 33 3.56 8.10 -5.85
N GLY A 34 2.24 8.30 -5.82
CA GLY A 34 1.57 9.04 -4.76
C GLY A 34 1.69 8.36 -3.38
N MET A 35 1.66 7.02 -3.33
CA MET A 35 1.89 6.29 -2.09
C MET A 35 3.37 6.31 -1.67
N LEU A 36 4.31 6.16 -2.59
CA LEU A 36 5.76 6.18 -2.32
C LEU A 36 6.29 7.57 -1.94
N ALA A 37 5.65 8.63 -2.42
CA ALA A 37 5.99 10.00 -2.04
C ALA A 37 5.59 10.35 -0.59
N SER A 38 4.88 9.46 0.11
CA SER A 38 4.43 9.72 1.48
C SER A 38 5.55 9.53 2.50
N CYS A 39 5.65 10.46 3.45
CA CYS A 39 6.48 10.32 4.64
C CYS A 39 5.74 9.69 5.84
N ALA A 40 4.53 9.18 5.63
CA ALA A 40 3.72 8.65 6.73
C ALA A 40 4.39 7.38 7.31
N PRO A 41 4.71 7.35 8.62
CA PRO A 41 5.34 6.20 9.23
C PRO A 41 4.39 4.99 9.21
N GLY A 42 4.94 3.79 8.99
CA GLY A 42 4.15 2.56 9.00
C GLY A 42 3.38 2.26 7.71
N LEU A 43 3.55 3.04 6.64
CA LEU A 43 3.04 2.70 5.31
C LEU A 43 4.03 1.80 4.55
N ALA A 44 3.63 0.56 4.27
CA ALA A 44 4.33 -0.35 3.36
C ALA A 44 3.61 -0.39 2.01
N VAL A 45 4.30 -0.07 0.93
CA VAL A 45 3.71 -0.07 -0.43
C VAL A 45 4.20 -1.29 -1.20
N VAL A 46 3.26 -2.02 -1.83
CA VAL A 46 3.58 -3.17 -2.70
C VAL A 46 3.47 -2.80 -4.17
N ASN A 47 3.86 -3.73 -5.05
CA ASN A 47 3.68 -3.58 -6.50
C ASN A 47 2.20 -3.36 -6.87
N ILE A 48 1.98 -2.75 -8.04
CA ILE A 48 0.65 -2.52 -8.60
C ILE A 48 -0.10 -3.86 -8.71
N ASP A 49 -1.35 -3.87 -8.24
CA ASP A 49 -2.27 -5.01 -8.15
C ASP A 49 -1.76 -6.22 -7.33
N ASN A 50 -0.65 -6.07 -6.60
CA ASN A 50 -0.03 -7.17 -5.87
C ASN A 50 -0.70 -7.42 -4.50
N GLY A 51 -1.99 -7.78 -4.53
CA GLY A 51 -2.76 -8.14 -3.34
C GLY A 51 -2.20 -9.36 -2.60
N TYR A 52 -1.60 -10.31 -3.33
CA TYR A 52 -0.93 -11.46 -2.72
C TYR A 52 0.27 -11.04 -1.87
N GLY A 53 1.15 -10.19 -2.42
CA GLY A 53 2.29 -9.64 -1.70
C GLY A 53 1.87 -8.86 -0.46
N ALA A 54 0.75 -8.13 -0.54
CA ALA A 54 0.17 -7.43 0.61
C ALA A 54 -0.31 -8.38 1.70
N ALA A 55 -1.02 -9.46 1.34
CA ALA A 55 -1.47 -10.47 2.29
C ALA A 55 -0.28 -11.18 2.95
N MET A 56 0.75 -11.54 2.18
CA MET A 56 1.96 -12.15 2.71
C MET A 56 2.72 -11.20 3.64
N ALA A 57 2.81 -9.91 3.30
CA ALA A 57 3.40 -8.90 4.17
C ALA A 57 2.61 -8.78 5.50
N ALA A 58 1.27 -8.78 5.44
CA ALA A 58 0.43 -8.76 6.63
C ALA A 58 0.67 -9.99 7.52
N LEU A 59 0.70 -11.19 6.94
CA LEU A 59 0.97 -12.42 7.69
C LEU A 59 2.37 -12.42 8.33
N ARG A 60 3.38 -11.88 7.64
CA ARG A 60 4.73 -11.70 8.22
C ARG A 60 4.73 -10.70 9.38
N ILE A 61 4.02 -9.59 9.26
CA ILE A 61 3.87 -8.59 10.32
C ILE A 61 3.18 -9.19 11.55
N LEU A 62 2.14 -10.00 11.33
CA LEU A 62 1.43 -10.70 12.41
C LEU A 62 2.22 -11.86 13.01
N GLY A 63 3.34 -12.27 12.39
CA GLY A 63 4.13 -13.41 12.82
C GLY A 63 3.40 -14.76 12.67
N THR A 64 2.41 -14.83 11.77
CA THR A 64 1.55 -16.01 11.58
C THR A 64 1.90 -16.84 10.36
N LEU A 65 3.00 -16.52 9.67
CA LEU A 65 3.58 -17.39 8.65
C LEU A 65 4.24 -18.59 9.37
N ALA A 66 3.68 -19.78 9.17
CA ALA A 66 4.28 -21.04 9.60
C ALA A 66 5.60 -21.32 8.86
#